data_AF-A0A0L1KEI6-F1
#
_entry.id   AF-A0A0L1KEI6-F1
#
_cell.length_a   1.000
_cell.length_b   1.000
_cell.length_c   1.000
_cell.angle_alpha   90.00
_cell.angle_beta   90.00
_cell.angle_gamma   90.00
#
_symmetry.space_group_name_H-M   'P 1'
#
loop_
_entity.id
_entity.type
_entity.pdbx_description
1 polymer ?
#
loop_
_entity_poly.entity_id
_entity_poly.type
_entity_poly.pdbx_seq_one_letter_code
_entity_poly.pdbx_strand_id
1 'polypeptide(L)' 'MPKAKKGRTTVPVHPICHRAIHANFTNAQLARIGTDRDALLTDETLARFVEWVADKPPDFHAPTRRPR' A
#
# COMPACT_ATOMS: atom_id res chain seq x y z
N MET A 1 7.31 6.74 -2.26
CA MET A 1 7.89 6.82 -3.62
C MET A 1 9.19 6.04 -3.69
N PRO A 2 9.41 5.14 -4.68
CA PRO A 2 10.68 4.45 -4.83
C PRO A 2 11.84 5.44 -5.03
N LYS A 3 13.01 5.19 -4.39
CA LYS A 3 14.20 6.05 -4.50
C LYS A 3 14.62 6.32 -5.95
N ALA A 4 14.41 5.36 -6.85
CA ALA A 4 14.69 5.47 -8.28
C ALA A 4 13.89 6.58 -9.01
N LYS A 5 12.79 7.07 -8.41
CA LYS A 5 11.98 8.19 -8.94
C LYS A 5 11.97 9.41 -8.02
N LYS A 6 13.11 9.74 -7.37
CA LYS A 6 13.27 10.91 -6.48
C LYS A 6 12.31 10.92 -5.28
N GLY A 7 11.85 9.75 -4.81
CA GLY A 7 11.11 9.65 -3.57
C GLY A 7 11.96 10.07 -2.38
N ARG A 8 11.66 11.23 -1.78
CA ARG A 8 12.36 11.75 -0.59
C ARG A 8 11.69 11.39 0.73
N THR A 9 10.41 11.02 0.69
CA THR A 9 9.63 10.66 1.87
C THR A 9 9.52 9.14 1.98
N THR A 10 10.15 8.60 3.02
CA THR A 10 9.97 7.20 3.45
C THR A 10 9.07 7.24 4.67
N VAL A 11 7.86 6.69 4.54
CA VAL A 11 6.94 6.54 5.68
C VAL A 11 7.10 5.10 6.19
N PRO A 12 7.29 4.90 7.50
CA PRO A 12 7.25 3.56 8.06
C PRO A 12 5.84 2.99 7.87
N VAL A 13 5.76 1.87 7.17
CA VAL A 13 4.52 1.14 6.92
C VAL A 13 4.67 -0.27 7.47
N HIS A 14 3.61 -0.82 8.05
CA HIS A 14 3.62 -2.21 8.50
C HIS A 14 3.95 -3.15 7.31
N PRO A 15 4.69 -4.25 7.54
CA PRO A 15 5.07 -5.18 6.47
C PRO A 15 3.90 -5.70 5.64
N ILE A 16 2.74 -5.88 6.28
CA ILE A 16 1.50 -6.31 5.60
C ILE A 16 0.96 -5.22 4.66
N CYS A 17 0.92 -3.96 5.10
CA CYS A 17 0.46 -2.83 4.29
C CYS A 17 1.39 -2.62 3.09
N HIS A 18 2.69 -2.72 3.28
CA HIS A 18 3.66 -2.64 2.19
C HIS A 18 3.42 -3.74 1.14
N ARG A 19 3.23 -4.98 1.58
CA ARG A 19 2.94 -6.10 0.67
C ARG A 19 1.62 -5.94 -0.07
N ALA A 20 0.57 -5.44 0.59
CA ALA A 20 -0.73 -5.19 -0.03
C ALA A 20 -0.66 -4.10 -1.10
N ILE A 21 0.05 -3.01 -0.84
CA ILE A 21 0.27 -1.95 -1.83
C ILE A 21 0.99 -2.52 -3.07
N HIS A 22 2.05 -3.31 -2.87
CA HIS A 22 2.79 -3.94 -3.98
C HIS A 22 2.07 -5.12 -4.64
N ALA A 23 1.02 -5.66 -4.02
CA ALA A 23 0.18 -6.69 -4.61
C ALA A 23 -0.87 -6.09 -5.55
N ASN A 24 -1.39 -4.90 -5.23
CA ASN A 24 -2.43 -4.22 -6.01
C ASN A 24 -1.88 -3.22 -7.03
N PHE A 25 -0.72 -2.60 -6.75
CA PHE A 25 -0.15 -1.55 -7.60
C PHE A 25 1.27 -1.88 -8.08
N THR A 26 1.52 -1.60 -9.35
CA THR A 26 2.86 -1.58 -9.92
C THR A 26 3.62 -0.30 -9.54
N ASN A 27 4.95 -0.34 -9.59
CA ASN A 27 5.79 0.85 -9.38
C ASN A 27 5.45 2.00 -10.35
N ALA A 28 4.96 1.68 -11.55
CA ALA A 28 4.54 2.69 -12.52
C ALA A 28 3.24 3.39 -12.10
N GLN A 29 2.25 2.64 -11.62
CA GLN A 29 1.00 3.20 -11.08
C GLN A 29 1.27 4.04 -9.81
N LEU A 30 2.04 3.51 -8.86
CA LEU A 30 2.41 4.26 -7.64
C LEU A 30 3.13 5.56 -7.97
N ALA A 31 4.01 5.54 -8.98
CA ALA A 31 4.71 6.75 -9.42
C ALA A 31 3.80 7.82 -10.04
N ARG A 32 2.68 7.42 -10.64
CA ARG A 32 1.66 8.35 -11.17
C ARG A 32 0.77 8.89 -10.05
N ILE A 33 0.37 8.03 -9.12
CA ILE A 33 -0.52 8.36 -8.01
C ILE A 33 0.15 9.30 -7.01
N GLY A 34 1.48 9.21 -6.83
CA GLY A 34 2.14 10.13 -5.93
C GLY A 34 2.14 9.63 -4.48
N THR A 35 2.09 10.59 -3.56
CA THR A 35 1.84 10.35 -2.13
C THR A 35 0.36 10.54 -1.76
N ASP A 36 -0.51 10.60 -2.76
CA ASP A 36 -1.94 10.80 -2.56
C ASP A 36 -2.59 9.50 -2.05
N ARG A 37 -3.01 9.54 -0.78
CA ARG A 37 -3.68 8.40 -0.14
C ARG A 37 -5.08 8.19 -0.69
N ASP A 38 -5.80 9.26 -0.99
CA ASP A 38 -7.20 9.18 -1.44
C ASP A 38 -7.24 8.54 -2.83
N ALA A 39 -6.30 8.90 -3.69
CA ALA A 39 -6.12 8.26 -5.00
C ALA A 39 -5.75 6.76 -4.92
N LEU A 40 -5.07 6.31 -3.85
CA LEU A 40 -4.84 4.88 -3.59
C LEU A 40 -6.12 4.18 -3.12
N LEU A 41 -6.93 4.86 -2.30
CA LEU A 41 -8.20 4.34 -1.77
C LEU A 41 -9.33 4.30 -2.82
N THR A 42 -9.15 4.90 -3.99
CA THR A 42 -10.06 4.69 -5.14
C THR A 42 -10.11 3.24 -5.59
N ASP A 43 -9.07 2.45 -5.34
CA ASP A 43 -9.09 1.01 -5.59
C ASP A 43 -9.87 0.27 -4.49
N GLU A 44 -11.00 -0.32 -4.84
CA GLU A 44 -11.88 -1.02 -3.90
C GLU A 44 -11.17 -2.16 -3.15
N THR A 45 -10.18 -2.80 -3.77
CA THR A 45 -9.41 -3.89 -3.12
C THR A 45 -8.51 -3.33 -2.03
N LEU A 46 -7.81 -2.24 -2.31
CA LEU A 46 -6.99 -1.57 -1.31
C LEU A 46 -7.85 -0.90 -0.23
N ALA A 47 -8.96 -0.26 -0.58
CA ALA A 47 -9.88 0.37 0.37
C ALA A 47 -10.38 -0.64 1.42
N ARG A 48 -10.89 -1.79 0.96
CA ARG A 48 -11.35 -2.87 1.84
C ARG A 48 -10.22 -3.44 2.70
N PHE A 49 -9.00 -3.54 2.16
CA PHE A 49 -7.84 -3.96 2.94
C PHE A 49 -7.50 -2.95 4.04
N VAL A 50 -7.55 -1.64 3.73
CA VAL A 50 -7.27 -0.57 4.68
C VAL A 50 -8.31 -0.52 5.79
N GLU A 51 -9.60 -0.66 5.46
CA GLU A 51 -10.66 -0.77 6.46
C GLU A 51 -10.43 -1.98 7.38
N TRP A 52 -10.13 -3.15 6.81
CA TRP A 52 -9.92 -4.36 7.59
C TRP A 52 -8.67 -4.32 8.49
N VAL A 53 -7.60 -3.65 8.06
CA VAL A 53 -6.36 -3.51 8.83
C VAL A 53 -6.43 -2.37 9.85
N ALA A 54 -7.33 -1.39 9.69
CA ALA A 54 -7.44 -0.24 10.57
C ALA A 54 -7.70 -0.64 12.03
N ASP A 55 -8.45 -1.73 12.25
CA ASP A 55 -8.77 -2.26 13.59
C ASP A 55 -7.74 -3.28 14.12
N LYS A 56 -6.59 -3.46 13.44
CA LYS A 56 -5.58 -4.46 13.82
C LYS A 56 -4.41 -3.84 14.59
N PRO A 57 -3.78 -4.57 15.51
CA PRO A 57 -2.58 -4.10 16.19
C PRO A 57 -1.41 -3.91 15.22
N PRO A 58 -0.45 -3.04 15.52
CA PRO A 58 0.69 -2.74 14.65
C PRO A 58 1.59 -3.96 14.36
N ASP A 59 1.62 -4.93 15.28
CA ASP A 59 2.38 -6.18 15.15
C ASP A 59 1.59 -7.28 14.42
N PHE A 60 0.41 -6.97 13.88
CA PHE A 60 -0.45 -7.94 13.21
C PHE A 60 0.18 -8.46 11.92
N HIS A 61 0.29 -9.79 11.82
CA HIS A 61 0.80 -10.47 10.64
C HIS A 61 -0.29 -11.33 10.00
N ALA A 62 -0.56 -11.11 8.72
CA ALA A 62 -1.41 -11.96 7.93
C ALA A 62 -0.88 -12.10 6.49
N PRO A 63 -1.14 -13.24 5.84
CA PRO A 63 -0.70 -13.47 4.47
C PRO A 63 -1.47 -12.58 3.49
N THR A 64 -0.75 -11.68 2.82
CA THR A 64 -1.30 -10.93 1.67
C THR A 64 -1.35 -11.84 0.45
N ARG A 65 -2.54 -12.34 0.11
CA ARG A 65 -2.74 -13.14 -1.09
C ARG A 65 -2.59 -12.23 -2.31
N ARG A 66 -1.62 -12.53 -3.19
CA ARG A 66 -1.53 -11.87 -4.50
C ARG A 66 -2.60 -12.45 -5.42
N PRO A 67 -3.42 -11.62 -6.08
CA PRO A 67 -4.19 -12.11 -7.23
C PRO A 67 -3.18 -12.64 -8.27
N ARG A 68 -3.46 -13.84 -8.81
CA ARG A 68 -2.62 -14.47 -9.85
C ARG A 68 -2.92 -13.88 -11.21
#